data_AF-A0A966XKC9-F1
#
_entry.id   AF-A0A966XKC9-F1
#
_cell.length_a   1.000
_cell.length_b   1.000
_cell.length_c   1.000
_cell.angle_alpha   90.00
_cell.angle_beta   90.00
_cell.angle_gamma   90.00
#
_symmetry.space_group_name_H-M   'P 1'
#
loop_
_entity.id
_entity.type
_entity.pdbx_description
1 polymer ?
#
loop_
_entity_poly.entity_id
_entity_poly.type
_entity_poly.pdbx_seq_one_letter_code
_entity_poly.pdbx_strand_id
1 'polypeptide(L)'
;MKTNHTFYAKTFIVSLMVLVVGCSKDNPPPDPGIPNLILPLNDEACLDGQSVNDTQSTVSFSWTSATDALSYQVKVTNLATNSEEMYSSTTNNLDITLAKEEPYKWQVIAEGEEGTTPGESETWKFYLAGNPQINYAPFPAELITPRSGATITPSGGQITASWNCSDIDGDLTSYQVYLDTTDGSTLVQEVNHQSSTTEVQLDVAANQVYYWKVVAIDANGNKSSSGVYTFRTQ
;
A
#
# COMPACT_ATOMS: atom_id res chain seq x y z
N MET A 1 -7.64 114.50 -8.49
CA MET A 1 -8.13 114.49 -7.09
C MET A 1 -9.30 113.51 -7.04
N LYS A 2 -9.15 112.39 -6.33
CA LYS A 2 -10.19 111.47 -5.79
C LYS A 2 -11.31 110.90 -6.70
N THR A 3 -11.32 109.56 -6.84
CA THR A 3 -12.45 108.55 -6.79
C THR A 3 -13.65 108.71 -7.76
N ASN A 4 -14.29 107.69 -8.36
CA ASN A 4 -14.67 106.33 -7.93
C ASN A 4 -15.01 105.42 -9.14
N HIS A 5 -15.01 104.10 -8.91
CA HIS A 5 -15.37 103.01 -9.83
C HIS A 5 -16.86 102.92 -10.19
N THR A 6 -17.17 102.31 -11.34
CA THR A 6 -18.37 101.45 -11.47
C THR A 6 -18.11 100.30 -12.45
N PHE A 7 -18.56 99.12 -12.01
CA PHE A 7 -18.38 97.78 -12.56
C PHE A 7 -19.47 97.45 -13.59
N TYR A 8 -19.18 96.61 -14.59
CA TYR A 8 -20.21 95.78 -15.24
C TYR A 8 -19.65 94.39 -15.56
N ALA A 9 -20.35 93.37 -15.05
CA ALA A 9 -20.01 91.96 -15.10
C ALA A 9 -20.47 91.31 -16.42
N LYS A 10 -19.63 90.43 -16.99
CA LYS A 10 -20.02 89.53 -18.09
C LYS A 10 -20.27 88.14 -17.50
N THR A 11 -21.52 87.71 -17.49
CA THR A 11 -21.95 86.38 -17.06
C THR A 11 -21.62 85.36 -18.16
N PHE A 12 -20.77 84.38 -17.85
CA PHE A 12 -20.48 83.24 -18.72
C PHE A 12 -21.18 82.01 -18.13
N ILE A 13 -22.15 81.46 -18.84
CA ILE A 13 -22.86 80.22 -18.45
C ILE A 13 -22.03 79.04 -18.98
N VAL A 14 -21.42 78.28 -18.07
CA VAL A 14 -20.78 76.99 -18.38
C VAL A 14 -21.73 75.90 -17.92
N SER A 15 -22.33 75.19 -18.88
CA SER A 15 -23.19 74.04 -18.65
C SER A 15 -22.33 72.82 -18.27
N LEU A 16 -22.35 72.47 -16.99
CA LEU A 16 -21.71 71.28 -16.44
C LEU A 16 -22.53 70.03 -16.79
N MET A 17 -22.11 69.28 -17.79
CA MET A 17 -22.69 67.97 -18.12
C MET A 17 -22.16 66.93 -17.13
N VAL A 18 -22.96 66.61 -16.12
CA VAL A 18 -22.67 65.57 -15.13
C VAL A 18 -22.90 64.20 -15.76
N LEU A 19 -21.83 63.46 -16.04
CA LEU A 19 -21.87 62.05 -16.39
C LEU A 19 -22.23 61.24 -15.13
N VAL A 20 -23.47 60.77 -15.06
CA VAL A 20 -23.92 59.84 -14.02
C VAL A 20 -23.44 58.45 -14.44
N VAL A 21 -22.27 58.02 -13.95
CA VAL A 21 -21.85 56.62 -14.04
C VAL A 21 -22.73 55.85 -13.07
N GLY A 22 -23.79 55.23 -13.58
CA GLY A 22 -24.58 54.28 -12.83
C GLY A 22 -23.74 53.03 -12.58
N CYS A 23 -23.33 52.79 -11.34
CA CYS A 23 -22.87 51.48 -10.93
C CYS A 23 -24.06 50.51 -11.03
N SER A 24 -24.06 49.65 -12.04
CA SER A 24 -24.80 48.40 -11.95
C SER A 24 -24.24 47.66 -10.74
N LYS A 25 -25.11 47.34 -9.77
CA LYS A 25 -24.73 46.39 -8.72
C LYS A 25 -24.66 45.03 -9.41
N ASP A 26 -23.47 44.62 -9.81
CA ASP A 26 -23.25 43.22 -10.17
C ASP A 26 -23.64 42.40 -8.94
N ASN A 27 -24.51 41.40 -9.14
CA ASN A 27 -24.85 40.50 -8.05
C ASN A 27 -23.57 39.78 -7.62
N PRO A 28 -23.32 39.61 -6.31
CA PRO A 28 -22.15 38.87 -5.87
C PRO A 28 -22.20 37.45 -6.46
N PRO A 29 -21.03 36.86 -6.78
CA PRO A 29 -20.99 35.51 -7.30
C PRO A 29 -21.63 34.52 -6.31
N PRO A 30 -22.31 33.47 -6.80
CA PRO A 30 -22.89 32.45 -5.93
C PRO A 30 -21.78 31.66 -5.23
N ASP A 31 -22.02 31.29 -3.97
CA ASP A 31 -21.09 30.43 -3.22
C ASP A 31 -21.04 29.02 -3.85
N PRO A 32 -19.85 28.40 -3.93
CA PRO A 32 -19.71 27.03 -4.41
C PRO A 32 -20.48 26.03 -3.53
N GLY A 33 -21.03 25.00 -4.17
CA GLY A 33 -21.72 23.91 -3.50
C GLY A 33 -20.79 23.04 -2.64
N ILE A 34 -21.38 22.22 -1.77
CA ILE A 34 -20.64 21.27 -0.94
C ILE A 34 -20.41 19.96 -1.73
N PRO A 35 -19.16 19.52 -1.95
CA PRO A 35 -18.88 18.24 -2.59
C PRO A 35 -19.16 17.07 -1.64
N ASN A 36 -19.75 15.99 -2.16
CA ASN A 36 -19.88 14.72 -1.45
C ASN A 36 -18.69 13.81 -1.76
N LEU A 37 -18.12 13.20 -0.75
CA LEU A 37 -16.96 12.31 -0.87
C LEU A 37 -17.37 10.95 -1.46
N ILE A 38 -16.49 10.35 -2.26
CA ILE A 38 -16.74 9.06 -2.92
C ILE A 38 -15.63 8.06 -2.56
N LEU A 39 -14.36 8.40 -2.77
CA LEU A 39 -13.20 7.57 -2.39
C LEU A 39 -12.06 8.45 -1.86
N PRO A 40 -11.24 7.94 -0.92
CA PRO A 40 -11.36 6.66 -0.20
C PRO A 40 -12.60 6.61 0.71
N LEU A 41 -13.19 5.42 0.93
CA LEU A 41 -14.39 5.26 1.76
C LEU A 41 -14.15 5.61 3.23
N ASN A 42 -15.18 6.15 3.89
CA ASN A 42 -15.13 6.50 5.30
C ASN A 42 -15.10 5.27 6.20
N ASP A 43 -14.31 5.32 7.28
CA ASP A 43 -14.20 4.30 8.32
C ASP A 43 -13.70 2.93 7.83
N GLU A 44 -13.02 2.88 6.68
CA GLU A 44 -12.54 1.63 6.07
C GLU A 44 -11.02 1.60 5.81
N ALA A 45 -10.51 0.40 5.54
CA ALA A 45 -9.15 0.23 5.01
C ALA A 45 -9.17 0.48 3.50
N CYS A 46 -8.27 1.34 3.02
CA CYS A 46 -8.04 1.54 1.59
C CYS A 46 -7.05 0.48 1.10
N LEU A 47 -7.55 -0.48 0.32
CA LEU A 47 -6.76 -1.57 -0.26
C LEU A 47 -6.34 -1.31 -1.71
N ASP A 48 -6.95 -0.31 -2.36
CA ASP A 48 -6.78 -0.04 -3.80
C ASP A 48 -5.60 0.89 -4.12
N GLY A 49 -4.82 1.28 -3.10
CA GLY A 49 -3.65 2.13 -3.28
C GLY A 49 -2.62 1.50 -4.24
N GLN A 50 -2.20 2.24 -5.26
CA GLN A 50 -1.21 1.77 -6.23
C GLN A 50 0.19 1.96 -5.64
N SER A 51 0.88 0.86 -5.34
CA SER A 51 2.22 0.89 -4.74
C SER A 51 3.22 1.66 -5.60
N VAL A 52 3.90 2.64 -5.00
CA VAL A 52 5.00 3.39 -5.63
C VAL A 52 6.35 2.78 -5.26
N ASN A 53 6.53 2.46 -3.98
CA ASN A 53 7.73 1.83 -3.41
C ASN A 53 7.35 1.12 -2.10
N ASP A 54 8.33 0.66 -1.31
CA ASP A 54 8.07 -0.08 -0.07
C ASP A 54 7.30 0.71 0.99
N THR A 55 7.45 2.04 1.03
CA THR A 55 6.87 2.90 2.08
C THR A 55 5.70 3.75 1.61
N GLN A 56 5.44 3.87 0.30
CA GLN A 56 4.43 4.78 -0.25
C GLN A 56 3.51 4.14 -1.30
N SER A 57 2.24 4.52 -1.28
CA SER A 57 1.22 4.19 -2.29
C SER A 57 0.51 5.45 -2.77
N THR A 58 0.15 5.47 -4.05
CA THR A 58 -0.73 6.49 -4.62
C THR A 58 -2.18 6.11 -4.37
N VAL A 59 -2.96 7.04 -3.82
CA VAL A 59 -4.38 6.88 -3.51
C VAL A 59 -5.20 7.84 -4.36
N SER A 60 -6.22 7.32 -5.03
CA SER A 60 -7.14 8.12 -5.82
C SER A 60 -8.26 8.68 -4.95
N PHE A 61 -8.27 10.00 -4.78
CA PHE A 61 -9.33 10.74 -4.12
C PHE A 61 -10.37 11.14 -5.16
N SER A 62 -11.65 10.98 -4.83
CA SER A 62 -12.75 11.39 -5.71
C SER A 62 -13.97 11.87 -4.93
N TRP A 63 -14.67 12.83 -5.51
CA TRP A 63 -15.84 13.48 -4.95
C TRP A 63 -16.81 13.91 -6.06
N THR A 64 -18.00 14.35 -5.70
CA THR A 64 -18.96 14.93 -6.65
C THR A 64 -18.57 16.36 -7.04
N SER A 65 -18.73 16.74 -8.30
CA SER A 65 -18.57 18.14 -8.72
C SER A 65 -19.55 19.04 -7.96
N ALA A 66 -19.03 20.12 -7.36
CA ALA A 66 -19.81 21.17 -6.74
C ALA A 66 -20.28 22.20 -7.79
N THR A 67 -21.49 22.73 -7.61
CA THR A 67 -21.96 23.88 -8.40
C THR A 67 -21.10 25.10 -8.10
N ASP A 68 -20.88 25.97 -9.09
CA ASP A 68 -20.16 27.25 -8.95
C ASP A 68 -18.71 27.14 -8.40
N ALA A 69 -18.16 25.92 -8.36
CA ALA A 69 -16.77 25.66 -8.01
C ALA A 69 -15.86 25.77 -9.25
N LEU A 70 -14.75 26.48 -9.08
CA LEU A 70 -13.69 26.64 -10.08
C LEU A 70 -12.52 25.67 -9.83
N SER A 71 -12.26 25.38 -8.56
CA SER A 71 -11.20 24.45 -8.12
C SER A 71 -11.58 23.78 -6.81
N TYR A 72 -10.75 22.83 -6.41
CA TYR A 72 -10.86 22.12 -5.14
C TYR A 72 -9.51 22.11 -4.44
N GLN A 73 -9.54 22.13 -3.11
CA GLN A 73 -8.43 21.71 -2.28
C GLN A 73 -8.80 20.43 -1.51
N VAL A 74 -7.92 19.43 -1.57
CA VAL A 74 -8.00 18.22 -0.75
C VAL A 74 -7.09 18.40 0.44
N LYS A 75 -7.68 18.47 1.62
CA LYS A 75 -6.96 18.52 2.90
C LYS A 75 -6.78 17.11 3.41
N VAL A 76 -5.55 16.65 3.57
CA VAL A 76 -5.22 15.33 4.09
C VAL A 76 -4.41 15.47 5.37
N THR A 77 -4.84 14.82 6.45
CA THR A 77 -4.11 14.78 7.72
C THR A 77 -3.72 13.33 8.02
N ASN A 78 -2.42 13.08 8.22
CA ASN A 78 -1.95 11.83 8.80
C ASN A 78 -2.24 11.85 10.31
N LEU A 79 -3.00 10.88 10.79
CA LEU A 79 -3.47 10.83 12.19
C LEU A 79 -2.42 10.26 13.15
N ALA A 80 -1.41 9.56 12.66
CA ALA A 80 -0.30 9.08 13.48
C ALA A 80 0.72 10.20 13.78
N THR A 81 1.06 10.99 12.77
CA THR A 81 2.03 12.10 12.90
C THR A 81 1.38 13.44 13.24
N ASN A 82 0.06 13.56 13.05
CA ASN A 82 -0.70 14.82 13.04
C ASN A 82 -0.21 15.83 11.99
N SER A 83 0.47 15.39 10.93
CA SER A 83 0.87 16.26 9.82
C SER A 83 -0.30 16.50 8.87
N GLU A 84 -0.44 17.72 8.38
CA GLU A 84 -1.49 18.14 7.47
C GLU A 84 -0.90 18.69 6.17
N GLU A 85 -1.44 18.25 5.05
CA GLU A 85 -1.07 18.71 3.71
C GLU A 85 -2.31 19.09 2.89
N MET A 86 -2.15 20.07 2.00
CA MET A 86 -3.19 20.59 1.13
C MET A 86 -2.78 20.35 -0.32
N TYR A 87 -3.70 19.82 -1.13
CA TYR A 87 -3.45 19.54 -2.54
C TYR A 87 -4.54 20.14 -3.41
N SER A 88 -4.16 20.85 -4.47
CA SER A 88 -5.13 21.51 -5.37
C SER A 88 -5.49 20.60 -6.55
N SER A 89 -6.75 20.67 -6.98
CA SER A 89 -7.24 20.06 -8.22
C SER A 89 -8.24 20.97 -8.92
N THR A 90 -8.28 20.94 -10.25
CA THR A 90 -9.31 21.60 -11.07
C THR A 90 -10.42 20.64 -11.50
N THR A 91 -10.26 19.34 -11.21
CA THR A 91 -11.25 18.30 -11.47
C THR A 91 -11.80 17.77 -10.14
N ASN A 92 -12.78 16.87 -10.21
CA ASN A 92 -13.39 16.25 -9.03
C ASN A 92 -12.67 14.97 -8.56
N ASN A 93 -11.40 14.83 -8.93
CA ASN A 93 -10.52 13.75 -8.51
C ASN A 93 -9.07 14.25 -8.39
N LEU A 94 -8.27 13.51 -7.62
CA LEU A 94 -6.86 13.76 -7.47
C LEU A 94 -6.14 12.51 -6.95
N ASP A 95 -5.02 12.16 -7.56
CA ASP A 95 -4.13 11.12 -7.05
C ASP A 95 -3.08 11.73 -6.11
N ILE A 96 -2.97 11.17 -4.89
CA ILE A 96 -2.04 11.66 -3.87
C ILE A 96 -1.19 10.48 -3.37
N THR A 97 0.14 10.66 -3.36
CA THR A 97 1.08 9.68 -2.81
C THR A 97 1.21 9.86 -1.31
N LEU A 98 0.84 8.82 -0.56
CA LEU A 98 0.84 8.80 0.90
C LEU A 98 1.71 7.66 1.43
N ALA A 99 2.13 7.77 2.69
CA ALA A 99 2.84 6.70 3.38
C ALA A 99 1.86 5.55 3.67
N LYS A 100 2.30 4.32 3.43
CA LYS A 100 1.52 3.12 3.71
C LYS A 100 1.46 2.85 5.22
N GLU A 101 0.51 2.01 5.62
CA GLU A 101 0.33 1.53 7.00
C GLU A 101 -0.04 2.63 8.00
N GLU A 102 -0.59 3.74 7.50
CA GLU A 102 -0.91 4.91 8.31
C GLU A 102 -2.42 5.26 8.24
N PRO A 103 -3.01 5.74 9.36
CA PRO A 103 -4.35 6.27 9.39
C PRO A 103 -4.39 7.72 8.87
N TYR A 104 -5.36 8.03 8.03
CA TYR A 104 -5.58 9.36 7.46
C TYR A 104 -7.00 9.84 7.71
N LYS A 105 -7.17 11.16 7.80
CA LYS A 105 -8.45 11.83 7.59
C LYS A 105 -8.33 12.83 6.44
N TRP A 106 -9.42 13.07 5.73
CA TRP A 106 -9.43 13.98 4.60
C TRP A 106 -10.78 14.69 4.45
N GLN A 107 -10.74 15.85 3.80
CA GLN A 107 -11.92 16.61 3.38
C GLN A 107 -11.61 17.37 2.09
N VAL A 108 -12.65 17.74 1.35
CA VAL A 108 -12.56 18.53 0.13
C VAL A 108 -13.18 19.90 0.36
N ILE A 109 -12.48 20.93 -0.08
CA ILE A 109 -12.89 22.34 -0.03
C ILE A 109 -13.09 22.79 -1.47
N ALA A 110 -14.33 23.11 -1.85
CA ALA A 110 -14.68 23.67 -3.16
C ALA A 110 -14.48 25.19 -3.14
N GLU A 111 -13.72 25.71 -4.10
CA GLU A 111 -13.39 27.13 -4.21
C GLU A 111 -14.11 27.74 -5.42
N GLY A 112 -14.83 28.83 -5.18
CA GLY A 112 -15.55 29.58 -6.21
C GLY A 112 -14.81 30.85 -6.63
N GLU A 113 -15.54 31.81 -7.19
CA GLU A 113 -15.01 33.12 -7.55
C GLU A 113 -14.54 33.93 -6.34
N GLU A 114 -13.69 34.94 -6.56
CA GLU A 114 -13.21 35.82 -5.49
C GLU A 114 -14.39 36.50 -4.77
N GLY A 115 -14.39 36.43 -3.44
CA GLY A 115 -15.47 36.96 -2.60
C GLY A 115 -16.56 35.96 -2.23
N THR A 116 -16.49 34.71 -2.73
CA THR A 116 -17.35 33.59 -2.29
C THR A 116 -16.83 32.93 -1.00
N THR A 117 -17.73 32.23 -0.30
CA THR A 117 -17.39 31.37 0.84
C THR A 117 -17.20 29.93 0.36
N PRO A 118 -16.07 29.27 0.64
CA PRO A 118 -15.82 27.90 0.20
C PRO A 118 -16.86 26.88 0.70
N GLY A 119 -17.17 25.88 -0.13
CA GLY A 119 -18.01 24.74 0.24
C GLY A 119 -17.15 23.61 0.80
N GLU A 120 -17.33 23.27 2.08
CA GLU A 120 -16.54 22.21 2.75
C GLU A 120 -17.34 20.92 2.89
N SER A 121 -16.74 19.79 2.48
CA SER A 121 -17.32 18.46 2.67
C SER A 121 -17.31 18.03 4.14
N GLU A 122 -17.94 16.89 4.44
CA GLU A 122 -17.63 16.15 5.65
C GLU A 122 -16.15 15.76 5.72
N THR A 123 -15.66 15.45 6.93
CA THR A 123 -14.36 14.83 7.11
C THR A 123 -14.51 13.32 7.16
N TRP A 124 -13.89 12.62 6.21
CA TRP A 124 -13.81 11.16 6.23
C TRP A 124 -12.45 10.69 6.73
N LYS A 125 -12.38 9.48 7.27
CA LYS A 125 -11.13 8.83 7.65
C LYS A 125 -11.00 7.46 7.03
N PHE A 126 -9.77 7.04 6.75
CA PHE A 126 -9.45 5.73 6.22
C PHE A 126 -8.08 5.29 6.72
N TYR A 127 -7.79 4.00 6.64
CA TYR A 127 -6.45 3.46 6.90
C TYR A 127 -5.82 3.03 5.58
N LEU A 128 -4.66 3.58 5.21
CA LEU A 128 -3.98 3.17 3.97
C LEU A 128 -3.22 1.87 4.24
N ALA A 129 -3.68 0.76 3.66
CA ALA A 129 -3.05 -0.52 3.89
C ALA A 129 -1.62 -0.58 3.31
N GLY A 130 -0.78 -1.35 3.99
CA GLY A 130 0.53 -1.77 3.49
C GLY A 130 0.43 -2.64 2.24
N ASN A 131 1.60 -2.99 1.70
CA ASN A 131 1.64 -4.12 0.77
C ASN A 131 1.17 -5.36 1.55
N PRO A 132 0.30 -6.20 0.97
CA PRO A 132 0.06 -7.50 1.56
C PRO A 132 1.41 -8.23 1.60
N GLN A 133 1.94 -8.46 2.81
CA GLN A 133 3.07 -9.36 3.04
C GLN A 133 2.53 -10.77 2.84
N ILE A 134 2.50 -11.22 1.58
CA ILE A 134 2.07 -12.57 1.24
C ILE A 134 3.30 -13.45 1.21
N ASN A 135 3.66 -13.97 2.38
CA ASN A 135 4.72 -14.95 2.55
C ASN A 135 4.06 -16.32 2.74
N TYR A 136 4.43 -17.29 1.91
CA TYR A 136 3.90 -18.64 1.98
C TYR A 136 4.97 -19.58 2.52
N ALA A 137 4.58 -20.49 3.42
CA ALA A 137 5.49 -21.55 3.82
C ALA A 137 5.76 -22.50 2.63
N PRO A 138 6.95 -23.12 2.56
CA PRO A 138 7.26 -24.09 1.53
C PRO A 138 6.25 -25.23 1.43
N PHE A 139 6.09 -25.80 0.24
CA PHE A 139 5.38 -27.06 0.13
C PHE A 139 6.15 -28.17 0.88
N PRO A 140 5.45 -29.15 1.48
CA PRO A 140 6.09 -30.34 2.02
C PRO A 140 7.01 -30.98 0.99
N ALA A 141 8.27 -31.25 1.37
CA ALA A 141 9.21 -31.88 0.46
C ALA A 141 8.70 -33.27 0.02
N GLU A 142 8.78 -33.56 -1.28
CA GLU A 142 8.44 -34.87 -1.81
C GLU A 142 9.66 -35.80 -1.72
N LEU A 143 9.61 -36.78 -0.82
CA LEU A 143 10.71 -37.73 -0.61
C LEU A 143 10.78 -38.75 -1.75
N ILE A 144 11.88 -38.75 -2.51
CA ILE A 144 12.11 -39.59 -3.70
C ILE A 144 12.81 -40.89 -3.32
N THR A 145 13.92 -40.82 -2.58
CA THR A 145 14.60 -42.00 -2.01
C THR A 145 15.14 -41.69 -0.62
N PRO A 146 15.08 -42.64 0.33
CA PRO A 146 14.32 -43.89 0.29
C PRO A 146 12.79 -43.67 0.31
N ARG A 147 12.03 -44.30 -0.60
CA ARG A 147 10.57 -44.32 -0.50
C ARG A 147 10.13 -45.10 0.76
N SER A 148 8.95 -44.77 1.28
CA SER A 148 8.38 -45.46 2.43
C SER A 148 8.23 -46.97 2.18
N GLY A 149 8.68 -47.79 3.12
CA GLY A 149 8.73 -49.25 3.03
C GLY A 149 9.87 -49.84 2.20
N ALA A 150 10.79 -49.02 1.66
CA ALA A 150 11.88 -49.51 0.83
C ALA A 150 12.89 -50.37 1.63
N THR A 151 13.55 -51.31 0.94
CA THR A 151 14.74 -52.00 1.45
C THR A 151 15.95 -51.54 0.65
N ILE A 152 16.96 -50.99 1.32
CA ILE A 152 18.14 -50.37 0.71
C ILE A 152 19.40 -51.09 1.19
N THR A 153 20.35 -51.38 0.30
CA THR A 153 21.68 -51.87 0.69
C THR A 153 22.62 -50.68 0.86
N PRO A 154 23.13 -50.41 2.07
CA PRO A 154 24.10 -49.34 2.28
C PRO A 154 25.41 -49.61 1.54
N SER A 155 26.00 -48.57 0.97
CA SER A 155 27.35 -48.62 0.39
C SER A 155 28.31 -47.88 1.32
N GLY A 156 29.27 -48.59 1.91
CA GLY A 156 30.22 -47.99 2.85
C GLY A 156 29.57 -47.43 4.13
N GLY A 157 28.41 -47.96 4.53
CA GLY A 157 27.66 -47.45 5.68
C GLY A 157 26.82 -46.21 5.37
N GLN A 158 26.62 -45.86 4.09
CA GLN A 158 25.82 -44.72 3.67
C GLN A 158 24.73 -45.11 2.67
N ILE A 159 23.67 -44.29 2.65
CA ILE A 159 22.62 -44.31 1.64
C ILE A 159 22.40 -42.90 1.10
N THR A 160 22.01 -42.81 -0.17
CA THR A 160 21.62 -41.55 -0.78
C THR A 160 20.15 -41.26 -0.48
N ALA A 161 19.89 -40.12 0.14
CA ALA A 161 18.56 -39.57 0.31
C ALA A 161 18.34 -38.43 -0.69
N SER A 162 17.18 -38.41 -1.35
CA SER A 162 16.81 -37.33 -2.26
C SER A 162 15.34 -36.97 -2.18
N TRP A 163 15.06 -35.71 -2.43
CA TRP A 163 13.73 -35.12 -2.40
C TRP A 163 13.61 -33.97 -3.40
N ASN A 164 12.36 -33.65 -3.75
CA ASN A 164 12.00 -32.42 -4.42
C ASN A 164 11.34 -31.45 -3.43
N CYS A 165 11.53 -30.15 -3.62
CA CYS A 165 10.78 -29.14 -2.89
C CYS A 165 10.57 -27.90 -3.75
N SER A 166 9.49 -27.19 -3.47
CA SER A 166 9.15 -25.92 -4.11
C SER A 166 8.51 -25.00 -3.09
N ASP A 167 8.55 -23.71 -3.41
CA ASP A 167 7.87 -22.66 -2.68
C ASP A 167 7.13 -21.74 -3.68
N ILE A 168 6.01 -21.14 -3.27
CA ILE A 168 5.16 -20.29 -4.13
C ILE A 168 5.86 -18.97 -4.48
N ASP A 169 6.47 -18.32 -3.49
CA ASP A 169 7.13 -17.03 -3.65
C ASP A 169 8.64 -17.18 -3.96
N GLY A 170 9.17 -18.40 -3.85
CA GLY A 170 10.45 -18.81 -4.43
C GLY A 170 11.64 -18.46 -3.55
N ASP A 171 11.41 -18.23 -2.26
CA ASP A 171 12.42 -17.80 -1.29
C ASP A 171 13.00 -18.97 -0.44
N LEU A 172 12.75 -20.22 -0.85
CA LEU A 172 13.23 -21.42 -0.16
C LEU A 172 14.76 -21.40 0.05
N THR A 173 15.21 -21.52 1.30
CA THR A 173 16.63 -21.35 1.67
C THR A 173 17.35 -22.65 2.02
N SER A 174 16.71 -23.55 2.75
CA SER A 174 17.41 -24.70 3.35
C SER A 174 16.48 -25.84 3.75
N TYR A 175 17.10 -26.97 4.09
CA TYR A 175 16.45 -28.16 4.58
C TYR A 175 17.12 -28.66 5.86
N GLN A 176 16.30 -29.17 6.77
CA GLN A 176 16.72 -29.97 7.93
C GLN A 176 16.33 -31.42 7.67
N VAL A 177 17.33 -32.32 7.66
CA VAL A 177 17.15 -33.76 7.44
C VAL A 177 17.19 -34.48 8.77
N TYR A 178 16.13 -35.23 9.06
CA TYR A 178 15.97 -35.99 10.28
C TYR A 178 16.01 -37.49 9.98
N LEU A 179 16.72 -38.26 10.80
CA LEU A 179 16.88 -39.69 10.66
C LEU A 179 17.20 -40.33 12.01
N ASP A 180 16.43 -41.35 12.39
CA ASP A 180 16.77 -42.25 13.49
C ASP A 180 16.03 -43.58 13.36
N THR A 181 16.13 -44.44 14.37
CA THR A 181 15.53 -45.78 14.40
C THR A 181 14.23 -45.85 15.20
N THR A 182 13.68 -44.70 15.63
CA THR A 182 12.50 -44.60 16.50
C THR A 182 11.33 -43.92 15.80
N ASP A 183 11.49 -42.68 15.35
CA ASP A 183 10.40 -41.84 14.82
C ASP A 183 10.84 -40.73 13.84
N GLY A 184 12.14 -40.59 13.55
CA GLY A 184 12.67 -39.57 12.64
C GLY A 184 12.61 -38.18 13.26
N SER A 185 12.92 -38.06 14.55
CA SER A 185 12.99 -36.81 15.31
C SER A 185 14.42 -36.30 15.51
N THR A 186 15.43 -37.12 15.24
CA THR A 186 16.84 -36.74 15.38
C THR A 186 17.33 -35.99 14.13
N LEU A 187 17.72 -34.72 14.30
CA LEU A 187 18.34 -33.94 13.23
C LEU A 187 19.75 -34.49 12.94
N VAL A 188 20.01 -34.85 11.69
CA VAL A 188 21.31 -35.40 11.27
C VAL A 188 22.06 -34.48 10.31
N GLN A 189 21.36 -33.61 9.58
CA GLN A 189 21.98 -32.73 8.61
C GLN A 189 21.17 -31.46 8.35
N GLU A 190 21.85 -30.37 8.04
CA GLU A 190 21.27 -29.17 7.44
C GLU A 190 21.94 -28.93 6.08
N VAL A 191 21.14 -28.60 5.07
CA VAL A 191 21.64 -28.36 3.70
C VAL A 191 20.95 -27.16 3.07
N ASN A 192 21.72 -26.34 2.36
CA ASN A 192 21.19 -25.21 1.63
C ASN A 192 20.45 -25.67 0.37
N HIS A 193 19.36 -24.99 0.03
CA HIS A 193 18.67 -25.16 -1.23
C HIS A 193 19.54 -24.60 -2.37
N GLN A 194 19.77 -25.42 -3.39
CA GLN A 194 20.51 -25.03 -4.60
C GLN A 194 19.71 -25.30 -5.88
N SER A 195 18.81 -26.27 -5.84
CA SER A 195 17.96 -26.68 -6.95
C SER A 195 16.71 -27.39 -6.44
N SER A 196 15.71 -27.52 -7.32
CA SER A 196 14.44 -28.18 -7.02
C SER A 196 14.59 -29.60 -6.47
N THR A 197 15.59 -30.33 -6.96
CA THR A 197 15.99 -31.65 -6.45
C THR A 197 17.23 -31.49 -5.59
N THR A 198 17.23 -32.09 -4.40
CA THR A 198 18.38 -32.11 -3.50
C THR A 198 18.73 -33.56 -3.15
N GLU A 199 20.02 -33.86 -3.08
CA GLU A 199 20.55 -35.16 -2.71
C GLU A 199 21.60 -35.04 -1.62
N VAL A 200 21.57 -35.94 -0.64
CA VAL A 200 22.55 -36.03 0.44
C VAL A 200 22.91 -37.48 0.76
N GLN A 201 24.08 -37.70 1.36
CA GLN A 201 24.46 -39.00 1.91
C GLN A 201 24.14 -39.04 3.41
N LEU A 202 23.47 -40.09 3.85
CA LEU A 202 23.12 -40.33 5.24
C LEU A 202 23.81 -41.59 5.76
N ASP A 203 24.44 -41.50 6.93
CA ASP A 203 25.07 -42.63 7.59
C ASP A 203 24.01 -43.57 8.19
N VAL A 204 24.15 -44.87 7.90
CA VAL A 204 23.24 -45.93 8.36
C VAL A 204 23.99 -47.23 8.64
N ALA A 205 23.50 -47.99 9.63
CA ALA A 205 23.92 -49.36 9.88
C ALA A 205 23.09 -50.33 9.02
N ALA A 206 23.66 -51.49 8.68
CA ALA A 206 22.95 -52.57 8.00
C ALA A 206 21.94 -53.26 8.96
N ASN A 207 20.92 -53.91 8.39
CA ASN A 207 19.92 -54.69 9.11
C ASN A 207 19.08 -53.90 10.14
N GLN A 208 18.81 -52.61 9.87
CA GLN A 208 18.10 -51.70 10.76
C GLN A 208 16.91 -51.02 10.06
N VAL A 209 15.83 -50.74 10.80
CA VAL A 209 14.73 -49.90 10.33
C VAL A 209 14.99 -48.45 10.74
N TYR A 210 14.83 -47.55 9.79
CA TYR A 210 15.01 -46.12 9.94
C TYR A 210 13.72 -45.36 9.60
N TYR A 211 13.51 -44.26 10.31
CA TYR A 211 12.46 -43.27 10.12
C TYR A 211 13.15 -41.98 9.74
N TRP A 212 12.69 -41.35 8.67
CA TRP A 212 13.31 -40.13 8.17
C TRP A 212 12.28 -39.14 7.65
N LYS A 213 12.63 -37.87 7.74
CA LYS A 213 11.86 -36.77 7.16
C LYS A 213 12.78 -35.61 6.79
N VAL A 214 12.28 -34.78 5.90
CA VAL A 214 12.87 -33.49 5.55
C VAL A 214 11.92 -32.37 5.97
N VAL A 215 12.47 -31.34 6.61
CA VAL A 215 11.78 -30.08 6.92
C VAL A 215 12.39 -28.98 6.05
N ALA A 216 11.60 -28.41 5.15
CA ALA A 216 11.97 -27.27 4.31
C ALA A 216 11.81 -25.95 5.08
N ILE A 217 12.70 -25.00 4.83
CA ILE A 217 12.74 -23.69 5.51
C ILE A 217 12.95 -22.58 4.47
N ASP A 218 12.14 -21.53 4.53
CA ASP A 218 12.25 -20.34 3.68
C ASP A 218 13.10 -19.21 4.30
N ALA A 219 13.19 -18.07 3.62
CA ALA A 219 13.98 -16.91 4.07
C ALA A 219 13.33 -16.18 5.27
N ASN A 220 12.02 -16.34 5.44
CA ASN A 220 11.23 -15.79 6.52
C ASN A 220 11.19 -16.72 7.76
N GLY A 221 11.76 -17.92 7.65
CA GLY A 221 11.81 -18.92 8.70
C GLY A 221 10.55 -19.79 8.82
N ASN A 222 9.59 -19.72 7.88
CA ASN A 222 8.49 -20.69 7.89
C ASN A 222 9.03 -22.09 7.54
N LYS A 223 8.30 -23.10 8.00
CA LYS A 223 8.72 -24.49 7.89
C LYS A 223 7.62 -25.39 7.39
N SER A 224 8.01 -26.39 6.62
CA SER A 224 7.10 -27.42 6.13
C SER A 224 7.73 -28.80 6.20
N SER A 225 7.00 -29.77 6.71
CA SER A 225 7.47 -31.14 6.92
C SER A 225 6.93 -32.06 5.84
N SER A 226 7.80 -32.85 5.22
CA SER A 226 7.46 -33.94 4.31
C SER A 226 6.60 -35.06 4.93
N GLY A 227 6.51 -35.10 6.25
CA GLY A 227 6.03 -36.28 6.97
C GLY A 227 7.12 -37.35 7.11
N VAL A 228 6.86 -38.37 7.93
CA VAL A 228 7.86 -39.41 8.23
C VAL A 228 7.70 -40.58 7.28
N TYR A 229 8.78 -40.91 6.58
CA TYR A 229 8.92 -42.13 5.78
C TYR A 229 9.76 -43.15 6.54
N THR A 230 9.53 -44.43 6.23
CA THR A 230 10.29 -45.53 6.82
C THR A 230 11.03 -46.32 5.76
N PHE A 231 12.22 -46.83 6.08
CA PHE A 231 12.91 -47.78 5.22
C PHE A 231 13.74 -48.74 6.07
N ARG A 232 14.17 -49.85 5.48
CA ARG A 232 15.04 -50.83 6.12
C ARG A 232 16.34 -50.98 5.35
N THR A 233 17.44 -51.16 6.07
CA THR A 233 18.73 -51.55 5.49
C THR A 233 18.91 -53.07 5.53
N GLN A 234 19.64 -53.62 4.55
CA GLN A 234 20.02 -55.05 4.48
C GLN A 234 21.53 -55.22 4.38
#